data_AF-A0AAD6F5L6-F1
#
_entry.id   AF-A0AAD6F5L6-F1
#
_cell.length_a   1.000
_cell.length_b   1.000
_cell.length_c   1.000
_cell.angle_alpha   90.00
_cell.angle_beta   90.00
_cell.angle_gamma   90.00
#
_symmetry.space_group_name_H-M   'P 1'
#
loop_
_entity.id
_entity.type
_entity.pdbx_description
1 polymer ?
#
loop_
_entity_poly.entity_id
_entity_poly.type
_entity_poly.pdbx_seq_one_letter_code
_entity_poly.pdbx_strand_id
1 'polypeptide(L)'
;MNVTLAVKQYISKMIERSGAGMKVLLMDKETSEILQKEVYLFERIDSQNRDSMKHLKAICYLRPTKEFYGDFIAVNPHLFSLNLQGVARRCVQGLTSVLLALKKCPMIRYQLSSDMSKRLAESLKGLITKEYELFDFRKTEVPPLLLILDRSDDAITPLLNQWTYQAMVHELLGLNNNRIDLSRVPGIGKELKEVVLSAEHDEFYANNLYLNFGEIGTNIKNLMEDFQKKKPKDQQRLESISDMKAGGPQHPDLQPAERSQQEHLQPDLRAAGAQDPSAGESAFRPPDEPVPLQQQDA
;
A
#
# COMPACT_ATOMS: atom_id res chain seq x y z
N MET A 1 -17.49 0.97 1.90
CA MET A 1 -16.90 0.54 0.62
C MET A 1 -15.46 0.13 0.93
N ASN A 2 -15.10 -1.14 0.73
CA ASN A 2 -13.75 -1.63 1.02
C ASN A 2 -13.24 -2.45 -0.18
N VAL A 3 -12.30 -1.88 -0.95
CA VAL A 3 -11.77 -2.52 -2.16
C VAL A 3 -10.88 -3.71 -1.82
N THR A 4 -10.11 -3.64 -0.73
CA THR A 4 -9.26 -4.74 -0.27
C THR A 4 -10.10 -5.96 0.11
N LEU A 5 -11.21 -5.74 0.83
CA LEU A 5 -12.14 -6.80 1.18
C LEU A 5 -12.80 -7.43 -0.06
N ALA A 6 -13.19 -6.61 -1.05
CA ALA A 6 -13.79 -7.12 -2.28
C ALA A 6 -12.82 -8.04 -3.04
N VAL A 7 -11.56 -7.64 -3.15
CA VAL A 7 -10.49 -8.45 -3.75
C VAL A 7 -10.32 -9.76 -2.98
N LYS A 8 -10.16 -9.70 -1.64
CA LYS A 8 -10.05 -10.89 -0.78
C LYS A 8 -11.19 -11.88 -0.98
N GLN A 9 -12.43 -11.39 -1.02
CA GLN A 9 -13.60 -12.24 -1.23
C GLN A 9 -13.56 -12.98 -2.57
N TYR A 10 -13.07 -12.35 -3.64
CA TYR A 10 -12.88 -13.04 -4.92
C TYR A 10 -11.85 -14.16 -4.82
N ILE A 11 -10.74 -13.90 -4.13
CA ILE A 11 -9.66 -14.86 -3.95
C ILE A 11 -10.11 -16.04 -3.10
N SER A 12 -10.75 -15.79 -1.96
CA SER A 12 -11.33 -16.83 -1.14
C SER A 12 -12.29 -17.70 -1.95
N LYS A 13 -13.17 -17.08 -2.77
CA LYS A 13 -14.09 -17.80 -3.65
C LYS A 13 -13.38 -18.62 -4.73
N MET A 14 -12.27 -18.13 -5.30
CA MET A 14 -11.46 -18.90 -6.25
C MET A 14 -10.86 -20.15 -5.58
N ILE A 15 -10.31 -19.98 -4.38
CA ILE A 15 -9.68 -21.04 -3.60
C ILE A 15 -10.72 -22.08 -3.15
N GLU A 16 -11.91 -21.65 -2.73
CA GLU A 16 -13.02 -22.52 -2.33
C GLU A 16 -13.54 -23.36 -3.51
N ARG A 17 -13.76 -22.73 -4.67
CA ARG A 17 -14.23 -23.43 -5.90
C ARG A 17 -13.27 -24.51 -6.39
N SER A 18 -11.97 -24.34 -6.13
CA SER A 18 -10.96 -25.34 -6.49
C SER A 18 -11.04 -26.63 -5.64
N GLY A 19 -11.85 -26.65 -4.58
CA GLY A 19 -12.01 -27.77 -3.65
C GLY A 19 -10.79 -27.99 -2.75
N ALA A 20 -10.81 -29.05 -1.95
CA ALA A 20 -9.69 -29.39 -1.06
C ALA A 20 -8.46 -29.90 -1.84
N GLY A 21 -7.29 -29.80 -1.21
CA GLY A 21 -6.00 -30.24 -1.74
C GLY A 21 -5.00 -29.08 -1.94
N MET A 22 -3.76 -29.44 -2.28
CA MET A 22 -2.71 -28.46 -2.55
C MET A 22 -2.96 -27.75 -3.89
N LYS A 23 -2.77 -26.43 -3.89
CA LYS A 23 -3.10 -25.52 -5.00
C LYS A 23 -1.89 -24.68 -5.38
N VAL A 24 -1.76 -24.41 -6.68
CA VAL A 24 -0.81 -23.46 -7.27
C VAL A 24 -1.60 -22.33 -7.91
N LEU A 25 -1.25 -21.08 -7.63
CA LEU A 25 -1.84 -19.92 -8.28
C LEU A 25 -0.94 -19.47 -9.43
N LEU A 26 -1.48 -19.54 -10.65
CA LEU A 26 -0.82 -19.05 -11.86
C LEU A 26 -1.31 -17.64 -12.17
N MET A 27 -0.37 -16.70 -12.29
CA MET A 27 -0.68 -15.27 -12.47
C MET A 27 0.06 -14.70 -13.68
N ASP A 28 -0.48 -13.64 -14.27
CA ASP A 28 0.21 -12.83 -15.28
C ASP A 28 1.12 -11.78 -14.61
N LYS A 29 1.93 -11.06 -15.40
CA LYS A 29 2.85 -10.02 -14.90
C LYS A 29 2.16 -8.88 -14.13
N GLU A 30 0.88 -8.65 -14.38
CA GLU A 30 0.14 -7.48 -13.85
C GLU A 30 -0.80 -7.85 -12.70
N THR A 31 -1.07 -9.14 -12.49
CA THR A 31 -1.94 -9.65 -11.41
C THR A 31 -1.17 -10.12 -10.18
N SER A 32 0.16 -10.14 -10.23
CA SER A 32 1.01 -10.53 -9.11
C SER A 32 0.87 -9.56 -7.95
N GLU A 33 -0.03 -9.89 -7.01
CA GLU A 33 0.19 -9.80 -5.55
C GLU A 33 -1.11 -10.03 -4.81
N ILE A 34 -1.37 -11.30 -4.55
CA ILE A 34 -2.42 -11.74 -3.66
C ILE A 34 -1.77 -12.77 -2.73
N LEU A 35 -1.56 -12.39 -1.47
CA LEU A 35 -1.13 -13.34 -0.44
C LEU A 35 -2.36 -13.74 0.36
N GLN A 36 -2.75 -15.01 0.30
CA GLN A 36 -3.66 -15.62 1.28
C GLN A 36 -3.69 -17.15 1.25
N LYS A 37 -4.11 -17.70 2.41
CA LYS A 37 -4.11 -19.08 2.88
C LYS A 37 -4.42 -20.16 1.83
N GLU A 38 -3.81 -21.33 2.00
CA GLU A 38 -3.96 -22.57 1.19
C GLU A 38 -3.43 -22.54 -0.24
N VAL A 39 -2.84 -21.44 -0.70
CA VAL A 39 -2.02 -21.41 -1.92
C VAL A 39 -0.57 -21.66 -1.54
N TYR A 40 -0.01 -22.76 -2.01
CA TYR A 40 1.33 -23.22 -1.63
C TYR A 40 2.42 -22.65 -2.54
N LEU A 41 2.06 -22.35 -3.79
CA LEU A 41 3.00 -21.89 -4.79
C LEU A 41 2.35 -20.82 -5.66
N PHE A 42 3.10 -19.76 -5.90
CA PHE A 42 2.79 -18.73 -6.87
C PHE A 42 3.74 -18.89 -8.04
N GLU A 43 3.20 -19.07 -9.24
CA GLU A 43 4.01 -19.09 -10.45
C GLU A 43 3.48 -18.06 -11.46
N ARG A 44 4.42 -17.46 -12.18
CA ARG A 44 4.09 -16.67 -13.36
C ARG A 44 3.89 -17.61 -14.54
N ILE A 45 2.82 -17.37 -15.32
CA ILE A 45 2.57 -18.16 -16.53
C ILE A 45 3.71 -18.06 -17.55
N ASP A 46 4.42 -16.94 -17.56
CA ASP A 46 5.55 -16.66 -18.47
C ASP A 46 6.87 -17.34 -18.04
N SER A 47 6.88 -18.02 -16.88
CA SER A 47 8.09 -18.68 -16.38
C SER A 47 8.46 -19.86 -17.30
N GLN A 48 9.68 -19.86 -17.82
CA GLN A 48 10.15 -20.85 -18.79
C GLN A 48 10.61 -22.17 -18.14
N ASN A 49 10.99 -22.16 -16.86
CA ASN A 49 11.44 -23.34 -16.13
C ASN A 49 10.37 -23.76 -15.10
N ARG A 50 9.28 -24.36 -15.57
CA ARG A 50 8.22 -24.88 -14.68
C ARG A 50 8.35 -26.38 -14.50
N ASP A 51 8.37 -26.82 -13.26
CA ASP A 51 8.36 -28.23 -12.91
C ASP A 51 6.93 -28.81 -13.05
N SER A 52 6.82 -29.99 -13.67
CA SER A 52 5.52 -30.63 -13.88
C SER A 52 5.01 -31.27 -12.58
N MET A 53 4.08 -30.62 -11.90
CA MET A 53 3.51 -31.08 -10.63
C MET A 53 2.08 -31.61 -10.80
N LYS A 54 1.94 -32.88 -11.23
CA LYS A 54 0.65 -33.50 -11.58
C LYS A 54 -0.35 -33.66 -10.42
N HIS A 55 0.12 -33.55 -9.17
CA HIS A 55 -0.70 -33.71 -7.97
C HIS A 55 -1.24 -32.38 -7.42
N LEU A 56 -0.89 -31.26 -8.07
CA LEU A 56 -1.35 -29.92 -7.70
C LEU A 56 -2.48 -29.45 -8.61
N LYS A 57 -3.47 -28.79 -8.02
CA LYS A 57 -4.50 -28.07 -8.78
C LYS A 57 -4.00 -26.68 -9.12
N ALA A 58 -4.03 -26.31 -10.40
CA ALA A 58 -3.69 -24.96 -10.84
C ALA A 58 -4.93 -24.07 -10.86
N ILE A 59 -4.88 -22.95 -10.13
CA ILE A 59 -5.84 -21.84 -10.21
C ILE A 59 -5.21 -20.80 -11.14
N CYS A 60 -5.82 -20.54 -12.29
CA CYS A 60 -5.32 -19.55 -13.23
C CYS A 60 -6.06 -18.22 -13.03
N TYR A 61 -5.35 -17.21 -12.51
CA TYR A 61 -5.84 -15.85 -12.40
C TYR A 61 -5.19 -14.99 -13.49
N LEU A 62 -5.83 -14.92 -14.65
CA LEU A 62 -5.30 -14.32 -15.87
C LEU A 62 -6.32 -13.37 -16.48
N ARG A 63 -5.88 -12.29 -17.09
CA ARG A 63 -6.78 -11.39 -17.81
C ARG A 63 -7.01 -11.90 -19.24
N PRO A 64 -8.24 -11.82 -19.79
CA PRO A 64 -9.49 -11.39 -19.15
C PRO A 64 -10.25 -12.55 -18.48
N THR A 65 -10.51 -12.46 -17.17
CA THR A 65 -11.42 -13.38 -16.46
C THR A 65 -12.87 -12.88 -16.53
N LYS A 66 -13.76 -13.63 -17.19
CA LYS A 66 -15.20 -13.32 -17.25
C LYS A 66 -15.94 -13.48 -15.92
N GLU A 67 -15.35 -14.21 -14.96
CA GLU A 67 -16.00 -14.54 -13.69
C GLU A 67 -15.50 -13.70 -12.51
N PHE A 68 -14.33 -13.06 -12.65
CA PHE A 68 -13.65 -12.36 -11.57
C PHE A 68 -13.24 -10.96 -12.03
N TYR A 69 -13.81 -9.97 -11.35
CA TYR A 69 -13.66 -8.54 -11.64
C TYR A 69 -12.65 -7.89 -10.68
N GLY A 70 -11.46 -8.50 -10.53
CA GLY A 70 -10.35 -7.99 -9.71
C GLY A 70 -9.23 -7.37 -10.55
N ASP A 71 -9.59 -6.60 -11.58
CA ASP A 71 -8.65 -6.02 -12.54
C ASP A 71 -8.10 -4.66 -12.09
N PHE A 72 -7.68 -4.59 -10.82
CA PHE A 72 -7.12 -3.43 -10.13
C PHE A 72 -6.31 -3.88 -8.91
N ILE A 73 -5.41 -3.02 -8.45
CA ILE A 73 -4.57 -3.24 -7.26
C ILE A 73 -5.20 -2.49 -6.08
N ALA A 74 -5.64 -3.20 -5.05
CA ALA A 74 -6.10 -2.58 -3.81
C ALA A 74 -4.89 -2.18 -2.95
N VAL A 75 -4.70 -0.88 -2.73
CA VAL A 75 -3.60 -0.34 -1.91
C VAL A 75 -4.04 -0.27 -0.46
N ASN A 76 -5.15 0.43 -0.22
CA ASN A 76 -5.81 0.57 1.09
C ASN A 76 -7.32 0.26 0.93
N PRO A 77 -8.10 0.10 2.01
CA PRO A 77 -9.55 -0.12 1.93
C PRO A 77 -10.31 0.87 1.04
N HIS A 78 -9.79 2.10 0.88
CA HIS A 78 -10.41 3.18 0.11
C HIS A 78 -9.55 3.68 -1.06
N LEU A 79 -8.43 3.00 -1.36
CA LEU A 79 -7.49 3.41 -2.41
C LEU A 79 -7.15 2.21 -3.30
N PHE A 80 -7.28 2.40 -4.61
CA PHE A 80 -6.88 1.41 -5.59
C PHE A 80 -6.07 2.07 -6.72
N SER A 81 -5.26 1.27 -7.40
CA SER A 81 -4.52 1.66 -8.60
C SER A 81 -4.85 0.71 -9.74
N LEU A 82 -4.93 1.25 -10.96
CA LEU A 82 -5.06 0.44 -12.17
C LEU A 82 -3.69 0.08 -12.80
N ASN A 83 -2.59 0.58 -12.20
CA ASN A 83 -1.21 0.39 -12.65
C ASN A 83 -1.01 0.63 -14.16
N LEU A 84 -1.50 1.77 -14.65
CA LEU A 84 -1.55 2.08 -16.07
C LEU A 84 -0.27 2.72 -16.58
N GLN A 85 0.24 2.22 -17.69
CA GLN A 85 1.23 2.92 -18.52
C GLN A 85 0.57 3.45 -19.79
N GLY A 86 -0.31 4.46 -19.63
CA GLY A 86 -0.70 5.37 -20.73
C GLY A 86 -1.83 4.95 -21.69
N VAL A 87 -2.77 4.05 -21.34
CA VAL A 87 -3.84 3.60 -22.27
C VAL A 87 -5.26 3.78 -21.73
N ALA A 88 -6.08 4.59 -22.42
CA ALA A 88 -7.47 4.90 -22.04
C ALA A 88 -8.43 3.70 -22.03
N ARG A 89 -8.26 2.73 -22.95
CA ARG A 89 -9.13 1.54 -23.03
C ARG A 89 -9.05 0.66 -21.78
N ARG A 90 -7.86 0.60 -21.17
CA ARG A 90 -7.62 -0.15 -19.94
C ARG A 90 -8.30 0.51 -18.73
N CYS A 91 -8.42 1.84 -18.72
CA CYS A 91 -9.16 2.58 -17.67
C CYS A 91 -10.62 2.13 -17.57
N VAL A 92 -11.32 2.04 -18.71
CA VAL A 92 -12.74 1.65 -18.74
C VAL A 92 -12.93 0.27 -18.12
N GLN A 93 -12.13 -0.72 -18.55
CA GLN A 93 -12.20 -2.08 -18.04
C GLN A 93 -11.88 -2.16 -16.55
N GLY A 94 -10.85 -1.44 -16.09
CA GLY A 94 -10.45 -1.40 -14.69
C GLY A 94 -11.54 -0.77 -13.81
N LEU A 95 -12.12 0.35 -14.23
CA LEU A 95 -13.23 1.00 -13.52
C LEU A 95 -14.48 0.11 -13.48
N THR A 96 -14.85 -0.51 -14.59
CA THR A 96 -15.92 -1.52 -14.64
C THR A 96 -15.65 -2.62 -13.62
N SER A 97 -14.42 -3.12 -13.56
CA SER A 97 -13.99 -4.14 -12.62
C SER A 97 -14.22 -3.72 -11.17
N VAL A 98 -13.76 -2.52 -10.80
CA VAL A 98 -13.95 -1.94 -9.45
C VAL A 98 -15.44 -1.81 -9.11
N LEU A 99 -16.27 -1.33 -10.03
CA LEU A 99 -17.71 -1.16 -9.80
C LEU A 99 -18.42 -2.50 -9.59
N LEU A 100 -18.06 -3.53 -10.36
CA LEU A 100 -18.59 -4.88 -10.20
C LEU A 100 -18.11 -5.53 -8.90
N ALA A 101 -16.83 -5.36 -8.55
CA ALA A 101 -16.25 -5.83 -7.28
C ALA A 101 -16.97 -5.24 -6.06
N LEU A 102 -17.29 -3.95 -6.12
CA LEU A 102 -18.01 -3.25 -5.05
C LEU A 102 -19.54 -3.42 -5.14
N LYS A 103 -20.04 -4.07 -6.19
CA LYS A 103 -21.47 -4.22 -6.51
C LYS A 103 -22.20 -2.87 -6.51
N LYS A 104 -21.67 -1.91 -7.26
CA LYS A 104 -22.21 -0.55 -7.39
C LYS A 104 -22.52 -0.22 -8.84
N CYS A 105 -23.73 0.29 -9.07
CA CYS A 105 -24.13 0.91 -10.33
C CYS A 105 -24.26 2.42 -10.09
N PRO A 106 -23.23 3.22 -10.44
CA PRO A 106 -23.17 4.62 -10.05
C PRO A 106 -23.81 5.56 -11.08
N MET A 107 -24.25 6.72 -10.59
CA MET A 107 -24.37 7.92 -11.41
C MET A 107 -22.95 8.39 -11.75
N ILE A 108 -22.68 8.64 -13.02
CA ILE A 108 -21.35 9.08 -13.48
C ILE A 108 -21.37 10.59 -13.67
N ARG A 109 -20.44 11.29 -13.01
CA ARG A 109 -20.12 12.70 -13.25
C ARG A 109 -18.65 12.82 -13.62
N TYR A 110 -18.34 13.82 -14.43
CA TYR A 110 -16.98 14.10 -14.88
C TYR A 110 -16.71 15.59 -14.87
N GLN A 111 -15.44 15.94 -14.77
CA GLN A 111 -14.95 17.30 -14.87
C GLN A 111 -15.17 17.88 -16.27
N LEU A 112 -15.89 19.00 -16.35
CA LEU A 112 -16.30 19.61 -17.63
C LEU A 112 -15.10 20.13 -18.43
N SER A 113 -14.04 20.60 -17.77
CA SER A 113 -12.83 21.13 -18.42
C SER A 113 -11.98 20.07 -19.11
N SER A 114 -12.23 18.77 -18.90
CA SER A 114 -11.43 17.67 -19.45
C SER A 114 -12.22 16.81 -20.45
N ASP A 115 -11.86 16.92 -21.73
CA ASP A 115 -12.37 16.07 -22.79
C ASP A 115 -12.03 14.58 -22.56
N MET A 116 -10.88 14.30 -21.94
CA MET A 116 -10.48 12.93 -21.58
C MET A 116 -11.43 12.34 -20.54
N SER A 117 -11.75 13.11 -19.49
CA SER A 117 -12.71 12.71 -18.46
C SER A 117 -14.10 12.46 -19.04
N LYS A 118 -14.56 13.32 -19.96
CA LYS A 118 -15.81 13.15 -20.69
C LYS A 118 -15.83 11.86 -21.51
N ARG A 119 -14.81 11.63 -22.34
CA ARG A 119 -14.70 10.42 -23.18
C ARG A 119 -14.67 9.15 -22.34
N LEU A 120 -13.96 9.16 -21.21
CA LEU A 120 -13.92 8.04 -20.27
C LEU A 120 -15.30 7.77 -19.65
N ALA A 121 -15.99 8.83 -19.22
CA ALA A 121 -17.34 8.74 -18.64
C ALA A 121 -18.36 8.17 -19.64
N GLU A 122 -18.36 8.66 -20.88
CA GLU A 122 -19.25 8.19 -21.95
C GLU A 122 -18.97 6.73 -22.32
N SER A 123 -17.69 6.37 -22.43
CA SER A 123 -17.28 4.98 -22.72
C SER A 123 -17.70 4.02 -21.61
N LEU A 124 -17.50 4.40 -20.35
CA LEU A 124 -17.90 3.61 -19.19
C LEU A 124 -19.43 3.47 -19.12
N LYS A 125 -20.17 4.56 -19.33
CA LYS A 125 -21.64 4.54 -19.39
C LYS A 125 -22.16 3.62 -20.48
N GLY A 126 -21.56 3.68 -21.68
CA GLY A 126 -21.90 2.82 -22.81
C GLY A 126 -21.68 1.34 -22.48
N LEU A 127 -20.56 1.01 -21.81
CA LEU A 127 -20.28 -0.36 -21.38
C LEU A 127 -21.27 -0.85 -20.31
N ILE A 128 -21.57 -0.04 -19.29
CA ILE A 128 -22.57 -0.39 -18.26
C ILE A 128 -23.96 -0.62 -18.89
N THR A 129 -24.34 0.19 -19.87
CA THR A 129 -25.62 0.04 -20.56
C THR A 129 -25.65 -1.24 -21.42
N LYS A 130 -24.54 -1.55 -22.09
CA LYS A 130 -24.40 -2.78 -22.88
C LYS A 130 -24.45 -4.03 -22.00
N GLU A 131 -23.85 -3.99 -20.82
CA GLU A 131 -23.76 -5.11 -19.88
C GLU A 131 -24.68 -4.92 -18.65
N TYR A 132 -25.87 -4.36 -18.86
CA TYR A 132 -26.78 -3.95 -17.78
C TYR A 132 -27.10 -5.06 -16.78
N GLU A 133 -27.24 -6.30 -17.25
CA GLU A 133 -27.53 -7.47 -16.40
C GLU A 133 -26.48 -7.69 -15.30
N LEU A 134 -25.21 -7.35 -15.57
CA LEU A 134 -24.13 -7.45 -14.57
C LEU A 134 -24.23 -6.37 -13.48
N PHE A 135 -24.97 -5.29 -13.76
CA PHE A 135 -25.13 -4.12 -12.89
C PHE A 135 -26.51 -4.05 -12.21
N ASP A 136 -27.35 -5.08 -12.37
CA ASP A 136 -28.65 -5.17 -11.69
C ASP A 136 -28.47 -5.59 -10.23
N PHE A 137 -28.01 -4.64 -9.42
CA PHE A 137 -27.83 -4.79 -7.99
C PHE A 137 -29.04 -4.28 -7.22
N ARG A 138 -29.17 -4.70 -5.95
CA ARG A 138 -30.16 -4.10 -5.03
C ARG A 138 -29.99 -2.58 -5.02
N LYS A 139 -31.07 -1.87 -5.37
CA LYS A 139 -31.11 -0.40 -5.38
C LYS A 139 -30.88 0.14 -3.97
N THR A 140 -30.09 1.19 -3.87
CA THR A 140 -29.88 1.99 -2.66
C THR A 140 -30.79 3.21 -2.70
N GLU A 141 -31.16 3.74 -1.52
CA GLU A 141 -31.97 4.98 -1.44
C GLU A 141 -31.27 6.16 -2.13
N VAL A 142 -29.96 6.28 -1.89
CA VAL A 142 -29.09 7.24 -2.58
C VAL A 142 -28.23 6.47 -3.59
N PRO A 143 -28.30 6.79 -4.89
CA PRO A 143 -27.43 6.19 -5.89
C PRO A 143 -25.95 6.52 -5.61
N PRO A 144 -25.01 5.56 -5.76
CA PRO A 144 -23.59 5.86 -5.63
C PRO A 144 -23.14 6.82 -6.74
N LEU A 145 -22.15 7.67 -6.46
CA LEU A 145 -21.59 8.61 -7.42
C LEU A 145 -20.17 8.17 -7.81
N LEU A 146 -19.91 8.09 -9.11
CA LEU A 146 -18.55 8.02 -9.66
C LEU A 146 -18.20 9.40 -10.21
N LEU A 147 -17.22 10.05 -9.61
CA LEU A 147 -16.68 11.32 -10.07
C LEU A 147 -15.33 11.09 -10.77
N ILE A 148 -15.25 11.48 -12.04
CA ILE A 148 -14.03 11.39 -12.86
C ILE A 148 -13.39 12.77 -12.95
N LEU A 149 -12.15 12.88 -12.50
CA LEU A 149 -11.37 14.11 -12.46
C LEU A 149 -10.11 13.96 -13.32
N ASP A 150 -9.64 15.08 -13.85
CA ASP A 150 -8.35 15.19 -14.52
C ASP A 150 -7.33 15.78 -13.56
N ARG A 151 -6.11 15.23 -13.57
CA ARG A 151 -5.03 15.70 -12.71
C ARG A 151 -4.58 17.11 -13.10
N SER A 152 -4.82 17.54 -14.34
CA SER A 152 -4.43 18.86 -14.84
C SER A 152 -4.98 20.03 -14.00
N ASP A 153 -6.15 19.87 -13.37
CA ASP A 153 -6.78 20.92 -12.55
C ASP A 153 -6.13 21.05 -11.17
N ASP A 154 -5.34 20.06 -10.73
CA ASP A 154 -4.58 20.07 -9.48
C ASP A 154 -3.16 19.52 -9.69
N ALA A 155 -2.31 20.37 -10.25
CA ALA A 155 -0.89 20.10 -10.44
C ALA A 155 -0.06 20.32 -9.17
N ILE A 156 -0.61 20.96 -8.13
CA ILE A 156 0.13 21.35 -6.92
C ILE A 156 0.25 20.16 -5.97
N THR A 157 -0.87 19.51 -5.63
CA THR A 157 -0.89 18.39 -4.67
C THR A 157 0.19 17.32 -4.90
N PRO A 158 0.43 16.80 -6.13
CA PRO A 158 1.45 15.78 -6.35
C PRO A 158 2.91 16.29 -6.20
N LEU A 159 3.13 17.60 -6.14
CA LEU A 159 4.45 18.22 -5.99
C LEU A 159 4.74 18.69 -4.57
N LEU A 160 3.73 18.70 -3.69
CA LEU A 160 3.91 19.08 -2.30
C LEU A 160 4.61 17.96 -1.53
N ASN A 161 5.59 18.34 -0.71
CA ASN A 161 6.19 17.42 0.26
C ASN A 161 5.12 16.94 1.25
N GLN A 162 5.09 15.64 1.47
CA GLN A 162 4.10 14.95 2.27
C GLN A 162 4.65 14.60 3.65
N TRP A 163 3.87 14.90 4.68
CA TRP A 163 4.28 14.69 6.09
C TRP A 163 3.48 13.60 6.81
N THR A 164 2.57 12.93 6.11
CA THR A 164 1.85 11.76 6.66
C THR A 164 2.59 10.48 6.35
N TYR A 165 2.48 9.46 7.21
CA TYR A 165 3.39 8.31 7.16
C TYR A 165 3.51 7.66 5.79
N GLN A 166 2.39 7.17 5.23
CA GLN A 166 2.38 6.47 3.95
C GLN A 166 2.85 7.35 2.80
N ALA A 167 2.43 8.62 2.80
CA ALA A 167 2.74 9.54 1.72
C ALA A 167 4.22 9.95 1.73
N MET A 168 4.76 10.23 2.92
CA MET A 168 6.19 10.52 3.13
C MET A 168 7.07 9.34 2.72
N VAL A 169 6.68 8.12 3.10
CA VAL A 169 7.38 6.89 2.71
C VAL A 169 7.36 6.71 1.19
N HIS A 170 6.21 6.93 0.55
CA HIS A 170 6.10 6.86 -0.91
C HIS A 170 6.96 7.91 -1.61
N GLU A 171 7.03 9.12 -1.08
CA GLU A 171 7.84 10.23 -1.61
C GLU A 171 9.34 9.97 -1.50
N LEU A 172 9.82 9.56 -0.32
CA LEU A 172 11.26 9.46 -0.03
C LEU A 172 11.88 8.15 -0.49
N LEU A 173 11.14 7.04 -0.43
CA LEU A 173 11.66 5.69 -0.68
C LEU A 173 11.02 5.02 -1.89
N GLY A 174 9.85 5.50 -2.33
CA GLY A 174 9.08 4.87 -3.39
C GLY A 174 8.34 3.63 -2.88
N LEU A 175 7.02 3.76 -2.79
CA LEU A 175 6.14 2.64 -2.45
C LEU A 175 5.53 2.08 -3.74
N ASN A 176 5.95 0.88 -4.16
CA ASN A 176 5.48 0.21 -5.36
C ASN A 176 4.78 -1.09 -4.98
N ASN A 177 3.47 -1.18 -5.25
CA ASN A 177 2.64 -2.32 -4.82
C ASN A 177 2.87 -2.70 -3.35
N ASN A 178 2.82 -1.71 -2.45
CA ASN A 178 3.05 -1.89 -1.01
C ASN A 178 4.46 -2.42 -0.64
N ARG A 179 5.43 -2.38 -1.56
CA ARG A 179 6.83 -2.73 -1.31
C ARG A 179 7.74 -1.52 -1.36
N ILE A 180 8.79 -1.58 -0.55
CA ILE A 180 9.84 -0.58 -0.48
C ILE A 180 11.17 -1.27 -0.71
N ASP A 181 11.98 -0.68 -1.60
CA ASP A 181 13.36 -1.08 -1.81
C ASP A 181 14.30 -0.25 -0.92
N LEU A 182 14.88 -0.92 0.07
CA LEU A 182 15.86 -0.34 0.97
C LEU A 182 17.31 -0.69 0.58
N SER A 183 17.55 -1.28 -0.59
CA SER A 183 18.90 -1.64 -1.06
C SER A 183 19.89 -0.46 -1.10
N ARG A 184 19.36 0.76 -1.23
CA ARG A 184 20.12 2.02 -1.25
C ARG A 184 20.46 2.55 0.15
N VAL A 185 19.95 1.93 1.21
CA VAL A 185 20.19 2.34 2.60
C VAL A 185 21.49 1.69 3.10
N PRO A 186 22.50 2.50 3.49
CA PRO A 186 23.76 1.96 3.96
C PRO A 186 23.59 1.21 5.29
N GLY A 187 24.22 0.04 5.40
CA GLY A 187 24.24 -0.74 6.64
C GLY A 187 23.03 -1.64 6.86
N ILE A 188 22.11 -1.72 5.90
CA ILE A 188 20.94 -2.60 5.97
C ILE A 188 21.31 -4.07 5.76
N GLY A 189 20.65 -4.96 6.51
CA GLY A 189 20.80 -6.40 6.35
C GLY A 189 20.25 -6.88 5.01
N LYS A 190 20.74 -8.03 4.51
CA LYS A 190 20.33 -8.57 3.21
C LYS A 190 18.84 -8.94 3.19
N GLU A 191 18.29 -9.26 4.35
CA GLU A 191 16.91 -9.65 4.63
C GLU A 191 15.93 -8.47 4.62
N LEU A 192 16.40 -7.24 4.82
CA LEU A 192 15.59 -6.01 4.83
C LEU A 192 15.68 -5.22 3.53
N LYS A 193 16.30 -5.77 2.48
CA LYS A 193 16.43 -5.08 1.20
C LYS A 193 15.08 -4.74 0.57
N GLU A 194 14.09 -5.61 0.76
CA GLU A 194 12.73 -5.36 0.32
C GLU A 194 11.79 -5.56 1.50
N VAL A 195 11.01 -4.54 1.80
CA VAL A 195 10.06 -4.53 2.92
C VAL A 195 8.65 -4.37 2.37
N VAL A 196 7.72 -5.16 2.89
CA VAL A 196 6.29 -5.08 2.53
C VAL A 196 5.57 -4.29 3.63
N LEU A 197 4.97 -3.15 3.29
CA LEU A 197 4.13 -2.39 4.20
C LEU A 197 2.65 -2.70 3.95
N SER A 198 2.03 -3.45 4.85
CA SER A 198 0.61 -3.82 4.74
C SER A 198 -0.14 -3.50 6.02
N ALA A 199 -1.09 -2.56 5.94
CA ALA A 199 -1.95 -2.18 7.06
C ALA A 199 -2.84 -3.33 7.57
N GLU A 200 -2.90 -4.47 6.87
CA GLU A 200 -3.68 -5.63 7.31
C GLU A 200 -2.86 -6.63 8.12
N HIS A 201 -1.54 -6.61 7.97
CA HIS A 201 -0.62 -7.52 8.66
C HIS A 201 0.26 -6.80 9.68
N ASP A 202 0.25 -5.47 9.65
CA ASP A 202 1.04 -4.61 10.49
C ASP A 202 0.14 -3.60 11.20
N GLU A 203 -0.09 -3.84 12.48
CA GLU A 203 -0.96 -3.02 13.33
C GLU A 203 -0.33 -1.65 13.62
N PHE A 204 1.01 -1.58 13.71
CA PHE A 204 1.70 -0.32 13.91
C PHE A 204 1.52 0.57 12.67
N TYR A 205 1.78 0.03 11.48
CA TYR A 205 1.58 0.75 10.23
C TYR A 205 0.12 1.17 10.04
N ALA A 206 -0.84 0.28 10.34
CA ALA A 206 -2.27 0.59 10.23
C ALA A 206 -2.70 1.79 11.07
N ASN A 207 -2.21 1.85 12.32
CA ASN A 207 -2.57 2.91 13.27
C ASN A 207 -1.85 4.25 12.97
N ASN A 208 -0.71 4.20 12.29
CA ASN A 208 0.11 5.38 11.99
C ASN A 208 -0.02 5.88 10.54
N LEU A 209 -0.74 5.16 9.67
CA LEU A 209 -0.78 5.35 8.22
C LEU A 209 -0.96 6.81 7.77
N TYR A 210 -1.82 7.54 8.48
CA TYR A 210 -2.21 8.92 8.16
C TYR A 210 -1.77 9.95 9.20
N LEU A 211 -1.04 9.53 10.24
CA LEU A 211 -0.51 10.44 11.25
C LEU A 211 0.65 11.24 10.67
N ASN A 212 0.92 12.40 11.26
CA ASN A 212 2.02 13.24 10.82
C ASN A 212 3.38 12.74 11.37
N PHE A 213 4.48 13.21 10.77
CA PHE A 213 5.83 12.80 11.17
C PHE A 213 6.14 13.00 12.66
N GLY A 214 5.65 14.08 13.28
CA GLY A 214 5.86 14.35 14.71
C GLY A 214 5.18 13.31 15.62
N GLU A 215 3.93 12.94 15.33
CA GLU A 215 3.19 11.92 16.06
C GLU A 215 3.82 10.53 15.86
N ILE A 216 4.22 10.20 14.63
CA ILE A 216 4.90 8.95 14.31
C ILE A 216 6.18 8.79 15.14
N GLY A 217 7.02 9.84 15.22
CA GLY A 217 8.24 9.80 16.01
C GLY A 217 8.00 9.50 17.49
N THR A 218 6.92 10.04 18.06
CA THR A 218 6.49 9.74 19.44
C THR A 218 6.01 8.29 19.58
N ASN A 219 5.22 7.81 18.63
CA ASN A 219 4.70 6.44 18.64
C ASN A 219 5.80 5.39 18.46
N ILE A 220 6.81 5.66 17.64
CA ILE A 220 8.00 4.80 17.50
C ILE A 220 8.77 4.73 18.80
N LYS A 221 8.98 5.86 19.48
CA LYS A 221 9.64 5.89 20.78
C LYS A 221 8.88 5.03 21.80
N ASN A 222 7.56 5.17 21.88
CA ASN A 222 6.73 4.34 22.75
C ASN A 222 6.83 2.85 22.41
N LEU A 223 6.82 2.51 21.11
CA LEU A 223 7.01 1.14 20.64
C LEU A 223 8.37 0.56 21.07
N MET A 224 9.43 1.37 21.00
CA MET A 224 10.78 0.96 21.45
C MET A 224 10.81 0.72 22.97
N GLU A 225 10.21 1.61 23.77
CA GLU A 225 10.15 1.48 25.23
C GLU A 225 9.36 0.23 25.65
N ASP A 226 8.22 -0.03 25.02
CA ASP A 226 7.40 -1.21 25.33
C ASP A 226 8.08 -2.51 24.93
N PHE A 227 8.87 -2.49 23.86
CA PHE A 227 9.68 -3.63 23.47
C PHE A 227 10.82 -3.90 24.46
N GLN A 228 11.50 -2.85 24.94
CA GLN A 228 12.53 -2.99 25.98
C GLN A 228 11.96 -3.56 27.28
N LYS A 229 10.75 -3.13 27.68
CA LYS A 229 10.04 -3.67 28.86
C LYS A 229 9.67 -5.15 28.71
N LYS A 230 9.37 -5.60 27.48
CA LYS A 230 9.01 -6.99 27.17
C LYS A 230 10.21 -7.94 27.06
N LYS A 231 11.45 -7.43 26.96
CA LYS A 231 12.65 -8.27 26.99
C LYS A 231 12.87 -8.84 28.40
N PRO A 232 13.14 -10.16 28.54
CA PRO A 232 13.47 -10.75 29.82
C PRO A 232 14.74 -10.11 30.42
N LYS A 233 14.76 -9.94 31.75
CA LYS A 233 15.82 -9.21 32.49
C LYS A 233 17.25 -9.71 32.24
N ASP A 234 17.43 -10.95 31.80
CA ASP A 234 18.73 -11.54 31.48
C ASP A 234 19.38 -11.00 30.19
N GLN A 235 18.63 -10.26 29.35
CA GLN A 235 19.13 -9.64 28.11
C GLN A 235 19.20 -8.11 28.15
N GLN A 236 18.94 -7.48 29.29
CA GLN A 236 18.96 -6.01 29.45
C GLN A 236 20.35 -5.37 29.33
N ARG A 237 21.39 -6.15 29.02
CA ARG A 237 22.80 -5.77 29.08
C ARG A 237 23.46 -5.53 27.71
N LEU A 238 22.67 -5.29 26.66
CA LEU A 238 23.16 -4.94 25.33
C LEU A 238 22.73 -3.49 25.03
N GLU A 239 23.61 -2.55 25.35
CA GLU A 239 23.37 -1.09 25.29
C GLU A 239 23.70 -0.46 23.91
N SER A 240 24.11 -1.27 22.91
CA SER A 240 24.59 -0.75 21.61
C SER A 240 23.81 -1.29 20.41
N ILE A 241 23.55 -0.42 19.43
CA ILE A 241 23.00 -0.73 18.10
C ILE A 241 23.84 -1.82 17.39
N SER A 242 25.11 -1.97 17.77
CA SER A 242 26.01 -3.00 17.25
C SER A 242 25.66 -4.41 17.73
N ASP A 243 25.05 -4.54 18.91
CA ASP A 243 24.73 -5.83 19.52
C ASP A 243 23.42 -6.43 19.00
N MET A 244 22.51 -5.60 18.48
CA MET A 244 21.28 -6.07 17.80
C MET A 244 21.58 -6.83 16.50
N LYS A 245 22.75 -6.62 15.88
CA LYS A 245 23.19 -7.38 14.70
C LYS A 245 23.75 -8.77 15.03
N ALA A 246 24.14 -9.02 16.28
CA ALA A 246 24.79 -10.26 16.71
C ALA A 246 23.86 -11.25 17.44
N GLY A 247 22.75 -10.76 18.01
CA GLY A 247 21.75 -11.59 18.66
C GLY A 247 20.84 -12.28 17.64
N GLY A 248 21.14 -13.52 17.29
CA GLY A 248 20.19 -14.38 16.56
C GLY A 248 18.86 -14.53 17.32
N PRO A 249 17.75 -14.83 16.62
CA PRO A 249 16.43 -14.65 17.21
C PRO A 249 16.13 -15.74 18.25
N GLN A 250 16.07 -15.36 19.53
CA GLN A 250 15.92 -16.29 20.65
C GLN A 250 14.46 -16.51 21.11
N HIS A 251 13.46 -15.87 20.48
CA HIS A 251 12.04 -16.15 20.80
C HIS A 251 11.12 -15.92 19.58
N PRO A 252 10.25 -16.89 19.20
CA PRO A 252 9.39 -16.76 18.03
C PRO A 252 8.37 -15.61 18.13
N ASP A 253 7.94 -15.23 19.33
CA ASP A 253 6.99 -14.12 19.55
C ASP A 253 7.63 -12.73 19.49
N LEU A 254 8.97 -12.63 19.65
CA LEU A 254 9.69 -11.35 19.61
C LEU A 254 10.17 -11.01 18.19
N GLN A 255 10.36 -12.00 17.33
CA GLN A 255 10.82 -11.81 15.94
C GLN A 255 9.95 -10.86 15.10
N PRO A 256 8.60 -10.91 15.14
CA PRO A 256 7.76 -10.01 14.35
C PRO A 256 7.86 -8.56 14.82
N ALA A 257 7.99 -8.36 16.13
CA ALA A 257 8.13 -7.03 16.72
C ALA A 257 9.52 -6.43 16.44
N GLU A 258 10.60 -7.22 16.53
CA GLU A 258 11.96 -6.79 16.16
C GLU A 258 12.05 -6.41 14.68
N ARG A 259 11.37 -7.18 13.83
CA ARG A 259 11.30 -6.92 12.39
C ARG A 259 10.55 -5.62 12.08
N SER A 260 9.35 -5.43 12.65
CA SER A 260 8.56 -4.20 12.48
C SER A 260 9.36 -2.97 12.93
N GLN A 261 10.10 -3.06 14.04
CA GLN A 261 11.01 -1.99 14.45
C GLN A 261 12.06 -1.65 13.39
N GLN A 262 12.75 -2.66 12.86
CA GLN A 262 13.77 -2.44 11.83
C GLN A 262 13.19 -1.90 10.52
N GLU A 263 11.95 -2.31 10.18
CA GLU A 263 11.21 -1.90 8.99
C GLU A 263 10.74 -0.44 9.06
N HIS A 264 10.34 0.06 10.24
CA HIS A 264 9.83 1.44 10.40
C HIS A 264 10.92 2.45 10.80
N LEU A 265 11.87 2.07 11.64
CA LEU A 265 12.87 2.99 12.19
C LEU A 265 13.85 3.52 11.12
N GLN A 266 14.26 2.67 10.19
CA GLN A 266 15.25 3.04 9.17
C GLN A 266 14.73 4.03 8.11
N PRO A 267 13.50 3.87 7.59
CA PRO A 267 12.83 4.89 6.78
C PRO A 267 12.75 6.26 7.46
N ASP A 268 12.36 6.28 8.74
CA ASP A 268 12.09 7.52 9.47
C ASP A 268 13.37 8.28 9.85
N LEU A 269 14.47 7.60 10.18
CA LEU A 269 15.78 8.26 10.39
C LEU A 269 16.29 8.98 9.13
N ARG A 270 15.96 8.47 7.93
CA ARG A 270 16.35 9.13 6.68
C ARG A 270 15.42 10.29 6.32
N ALA A 271 14.12 10.18 6.63
CA ALA A 271 13.20 11.31 6.54
C ALA A 271 13.68 12.49 7.42
N ALA A 272 14.18 12.19 8.62
CA ALA A 272 14.80 13.18 9.50
C ALA A 272 16.16 13.69 8.98
N GLY A 273 17.02 12.81 8.45
CA GLY A 273 18.36 13.15 7.97
C GLY A 273 18.46 13.77 6.57
N ALA A 274 17.36 13.83 5.82
CA ALA A 274 17.28 14.53 4.53
C ALA A 274 17.04 16.04 4.69
N GLN A 275 16.76 16.51 5.91
CA GLN A 275 16.88 17.92 6.27
C GLN A 275 18.32 18.20 6.67
N ASP A 276 18.95 19.10 5.94
CA ASP A 276 20.29 19.64 6.15
C ASP A 276 20.69 19.72 7.65
N PRO A 277 21.80 19.11 8.10
CA PRO A 277 22.23 19.12 9.50
C PRO A 277 22.51 20.53 10.06
N SER A 278 22.56 21.56 9.21
CA SER A 278 22.62 22.98 9.63
C SER A 278 21.27 23.61 10.00
N ALA A 279 20.13 22.98 9.69
CA ALA A 279 18.80 23.58 9.90
C ALA A 279 18.11 23.17 11.22
N GLY A 280 18.74 22.31 12.02
CA GLY A 280 18.14 21.67 13.20
C GLY A 280 17.83 22.58 14.39
N GLU A 281 18.35 23.81 14.43
CA GLU A 281 18.09 24.74 15.56
C GLU A 281 17.02 25.80 15.28
N SER A 282 16.59 26.00 14.02
CA SER A 282 15.57 27.01 13.70
C SER A 282 14.15 26.46 13.52
N ALA A 283 13.98 25.14 13.42
CA ALA A 283 12.67 24.51 13.18
C ALA A 283 11.82 24.33 14.46
N PHE A 284 12.35 24.66 15.64
CA PHE A 284 11.72 24.46 16.94
C PHE A 284 11.20 25.74 17.60
N ARG A 285 10.90 26.81 16.84
CA ARG A 285 10.18 27.97 17.41
C ARG A 285 8.70 27.96 17.02
N PRO A 286 7.78 27.99 18.00
CA PRO A 286 6.38 28.28 17.72
C PRO A 286 6.24 29.71 17.16
N PRO A 287 5.24 29.98 16.30
CA PRO A 287 5.19 31.18 15.46
C PRO A 287 4.93 32.52 16.17
N ASP A 288 4.85 32.58 17.51
CA ASP A 288 4.34 33.75 18.24
C ASP A 288 5.31 34.41 19.23
N GLU A 289 6.63 34.15 19.17
CA GLU A 289 7.59 34.93 19.98
C GLU A 289 8.13 36.16 19.24
N PRO A 290 7.93 37.39 19.76
CA PRO A 290 8.51 38.59 19.16
C PRO A 290 10.04 38.56 19.30
N VAL A 291 10.73 38.77 18.18
CA VAL A 291 12.20 38.84 18.11
C VAL A 291 12.69 40.05 18.92
N PRO A 292 13.63 39.88 19.88
CA PRO A 292 14.21 41.01 20.59
C PRO A 292 15.02 41.87 19.62
N LEU A 293 14.72 43.17 19.56
CA LEU A 293 15.54 44.16 18.87
C LEU A 293 16.92 44.19 19.55
N GLN A 294 17.94 43.67 18.85
CA GLN A 294 19.32 43.88 19.26
C GLN A 294 19.67 45.36 19.09
N GLN A 295 19.94 46.02 20.22
CA GLN A 295 20.60 47.31 20.27
C GLN A 295 21.97 47.16 19.58
N GLN A 296 22.19 47.95 18.52
CA GLN A 296 23.52 48.17 17.99
C GLN A 296 24.23 49.13 18.96
N ASP A 297 25.14 48.57 19.76
CA ASP A 297 26.12 49.37 20.49
C ASP A 297 27.28 49.77 19.56
N ALA A 298 27.52 51.08 19.57
CA ALA A 298 28.68 51.87 19.08
C ALA A 298 28.98 51.91 17.57
#